data_AF-A0A140LJ80-F1
#
_entry.id   AF-A0A140LJ80-F1
#
_cell.length_a   1.000
_cell.length_b   1.000
_cell.length_c   1.000
_cell.angle_alpha   90.00
_cell.angle_beta   90.00
_cell.angle_gamma   90.00
#
_symmetry.space_group_name_H-M   'P 1'
#
loop_
_entity.id
_entity.type
_entity.pdbx_description
1 polymer ?
#
loop_
_entity_poly.entity_id
_entity_poly.type
_entity_poly.pdbx_seq_one_letter_code
_entity_poly.pdbx_strand_id
1 'polypeptide(L)'
;MQSPLTIPVPVPVLRLPRGPDGFSRGFASDGRRTILRPEVGEGHIQDPPESQEQRARATLRERYLRSLLAMVGHPVSFTLHEGVHVTAQFGATDLDVANFYVSQLQTPIGVQAE
;
A
#
# COMPACT_ATOMS: atom_id res chain seq x y z
N MET A 1 37.20 60.92 -14.65
CA MET A 1 36.62 59.67 -15.18
C MET A 1 35.94 58.96 -14.03
N GLN A 2 34.62 59.14 -13.89
CA GLN A 2 33.82 58.58 -12.80
C GLN A 2 33.28 57.23 -13.25
N SER A 3 33.64 56.15 -12.56
CA SER A 3 33.12 54.80 -12.82
C SER A 3 31.70 54.66 -12.25
N PRO A 4 30.74 54.07 -12.99
CA PRO A 4 29.39 53.88 -12.49
C PRO A 4 29.32 52.73 -11.47
N LEU A 5 28.55 52.94 -10.39
CA LEU A 5 28.27 51.96 -9.34
C LEU A 5 27.43 50.79 -9.90
N THR A 6 27.95 49.57 -9.77
CA THR A 6 27.24 48.33 -10.11
C THR A 6 26.12 48.08 -9.10
N ILE A 7 24.86 48.21 -9.54
CA ILE A 7 23.68 47.87 -8.74
C ILE A 7 23.56 46.33 -8.74
N PRO A 8 23.44 45.66 -7.57
CA PRO A 8 23.25 44.22 -7.52
C PRO A 8 21.87 43.86 -8.11
N VAL A 9 21.88 42.97 -9.11
CA VAL A 9 20.67 42.49 -9.79
C VAL A 9 19.82 41.70 -8.77
N PRO A 10 18.54 42.07 -8.56
CA PRO A 10 17.68 41.34 -7.63
C PRO A 10 17.40 39.93 -8.17
N VAL A 11 17.76 38.91 -7.40
CA VAL A 11 17.47 37.51 -7.71
C VAL A 11 16.00 37.23 -7.38
N PRO A 12 15.19 36.75 -8.35
CA PRO A 12 13.79 36.42 -8.09
C PRO A 12 13.72 35.19 -7.18
N VAL A 13 13.27 35.39 -5.94
CA VAL A 13 13.00 34.28 -5.02
C VAL A 13 11.60 33.76 -5.32
N LEU A 14 11.52 32.58 -5.95
CA LEU A 14 10.26 31.86 -6.11
C LEU A 14 9.79 31.38 -4.74
N ARG A 15 8.85 32.10 -4.12
CA ARG A 15 8.28 31.69 -2.84
C ARG A 15 7.34 30.53 -3.07
N LEU A 16 7.70 29.37 -2.52
CA LEU A 16 6.80 28.22 -2.47
C LEU A 16 5.51 28.61 -1.72
N PRO A 17 4.35 28.05 -2.13
CA PRO A 17 3.10 28.32 -1.45
C PRO A 17 3.22 28.01 0.05
N ARG A 18 2.65 28.88 0.88
CA ARG A 18 2.65 28.68 2.33
C ARG A 18 1.94 27.38 2.66
N GLY A 19 2.55 26.58 3.53
CA GLY A 19 1.92 25.37 4.07
C GLY A 19 0.64 25.70 4.84
N PRO A 20 -0.21 24.69 5.09
CA PRO A 20 -1.48 24.88 5.77
C PRO A 20 -1.30 25.55 7.14
N ASP A 21 -2.19 26.49 7.39
CA ASP A 21 -2.22 27.50 8.45
C ASP A 21 -2.63 26.96 9.84
N GLY A 22 -2.51 25.64 10.05
CA GLY A 22 -2.65 24.98 11.35
C GLY A 22 -4.08 24.83 11.88
N PHE A 23 -5.06 25.58 11.34
CA PHE A 23 -6.48 25.45 11.70
C PHE A 23 -7.24 24.43 10.84
N SER A 24 -6.65 23.97 9.73
CA SER A 24 -7.18 22.87 8.93
C SER A 24 -6.40 21.59 9.25
N ARG A 25 -7.09 20.53 9.69
CA ARG A 25 -6.54 19.16 9.59
C ARG A 25 -6.34 18.93 8.09
N GLY A 26 -5.09 18.77 7.65
CA GLY A 26 -4.72 18.73 6.23
C GLY A 26 -5.52 17.74 5.37
N PHE A 27 -5.30 17.83 4.05
CA PHE A 27 -5.96 17.04 2.99
C PHE A 27 -7.46 16.81 3.25
N ALA A 28 -8.25 17.86 3.09
CA ALA A 28 -9.70 17.71 3.01
C ALA A 28 -10.05 16.70 1.90
N SER A 29 -10.85 15.69 2.22
CA SER A 29 -11.28 14.66 1.26
C SER A 29 -12.17 15.21 0.15
N ASP A 30 -12.76 16.40 0.35
CA ASP A 30 -13.53 17.15 -0.64
C ASP A 30 -12.69 18.22 -1.39
N GLY A 31 -11.41 18.35 -1.02
CA GLY A 31 -10.49 19.28 -1.63
C GLY A 31 -10.20 18.83 -3.04
N ARG A 32 -11.01 19.29 -4.00
CA ARG A 32 -10.72 19.28 -5.44
C ARG A 32 -9.27 19.73 -5.58
N ARG A 33 -8.36 18.77 -5.77
CA ARG A 33 -7.01 19.05 -6.23
C ARG A 33 -7.21 19.71 -7.59
N THR A 34 -7.05 21.03 -7.66
CA THR A 34 -6.90 21.75 -8.91
C THR A 34 -5.56 21.33 -9.51
N ILE A 35 -5.51 20.09 -10.02
CA ILE A 35 -4.66 19.76 -11.14
C ILE A 35 -5.24 20.60 -12.27
N LEU A 36 -4.50 21.61 -12.70
CA LEU A 36 -4.76 22.29 -13.96
C LEU A 36 -4.55 21.24 -15.07
N ARG A 37 -5.59 20.47 -15.37
CA ARG A 37 -5.69 19.65 -16.57
C ARG A 37 -6.32 20.53 -17.65
N PRO A 38 -5.85 20.48 -18.91
CA PRO A 38 -6.51 21.20 -19.98
C PRO A 38 -7.95 20.71 -20.10
N GLU A 39 -8.88 21.65 -20.17
CA GLU A 39 -10.31 21.43 -20.39
C GLU A 39 -10.52 20.45 -21.55
N VAL A 40 -10.98 19.23 -21.26
CA VAL A 40 -11.55 18.32 -22.26
C VAL A 40 -12.97 18.00 -21.80
N GLY A 41 -13.92 18.23 -22.70
CA GLY A 41 -15.33 18.36 -22.46
C GLY A 41 -16.04 17.17 -21.79
N GLU A 42 -17.30 17.44 -21.47
CA GLU A 42 -18.27 16.54 -20.88
C GLU A 42 -18.26 15.14 -21.52
N GLY A 43 -17.84 14.13 -20.75
CA GLY A 43 -17.82 12.74 -21.21
C GLY A 43 -17.24 11.79 -20.18
N HIS A 44 -18.12 11.18 -19.38
CA HIS A 44 -17.86 10.06 -18.47
C HIS A 44 -16.78 10.32 -17.39
N ILE A 45 -17.20 10.50 -16.14
CA ILE A 45 -16.30 10.43 -14.98
C ILE A 45 -15.86 8.97 -14.84
N GLN A 46 -14.92 8.53 -15.69
CA GLN A 46 -14.17 7.32 -15.45
C GLN A 46 -13.28 7.60 -14.25
N ASP A 47 -13.42 6.77 -13.23
CA ASP A 47 -12.48 6.77 -12.13
C ASP A 47 -11.05 6.72 -12.70
N PRO A 48 -10.12 7.53 -12.19
CA PRO A 48 -8.75 7.48 -12.67
C PRO A 48 -8.24 6.03 -12.58
N PRO A 49 -7.44 5.56 -13.55
CA PRO A 49 -7.03 4.16 -13.64
C PRO A 49 -6.41 3.64 -12.33
N GLU A 50 -5.70 4.51 -11.60
CA GLU A 50 -5.18 4.24 -10.26
C GLU A 50 -6.28 3.86 -9.25
N SER A 51 -7.45 4.50 -9.28
CA SER A 51 -8.57 4.15 -8.39
C SER A 51 -9.15 2.77 -8.70
N GLN A 52 -9.23 2.41 -9.98
CA GLN A 52 -9.67 1.08 -10.39
C GLN A 52 -8.68 0.00 -9.96
N GLU A 53 -7.37 0.25 -10.13
CA GLU A 53 -6.33 -0.65 -9.63
C GLU A 53 -6.41 -0.84 -8.11
N GLN A 54 -6.60 0.24 -7.34
CA GLN A 54 -6.70 0.13 -5.89
C GLN A 54 -7.93 -0.67 -5.46
N ARG A 55 -9.08 -0.53 -6.15
CA ARG A 55 -10.25 -1.39 -5.91
C ARG A 55 -9.98 -2.84 -6.25
N ALA A 56 -9.28 -3.10 -7.36
CA ALA A 56 -8.89 -4.46 -7.72
C ALA A 56 -7.97 -5.07 -6.66
N ARG A 57 -6.95 -4.34 -6.20
CA ARG A 57 -6.06 -4.76 -5.11
C ARG A 57 -6.81 -5.00 -3.81
N ALA A 58 -7.73 -4.11 -3.43
CA ALA A 58 -8.56 -4.27 -2.23
C ALA A 58 -9.44 -5.53 -2.32
N THR A 59 -10.06 -5.78 -3.47
CA THR A 59 -10.90 -6.97 -3.69
C THR A 59 -10.09 -8.26 -3.60
N LEU A 60 -8.89 -8.29 -4.21
CA LEU A 60 -7.99 -9.43 -4.12
C LEU A 60 -7.51 -9.65 -2.68
N ARG A 61 -7.15 -8.56 -1.98
CA ARG A 61 -6.71 -8.62 -0.59
C ARG A 61 -7.82 -9.12 0.33
N GLU A 62 -9.05 -8.66 0.15
CA GLU A 62 -10.20 -9.13 0.92
C GLU A 62 -10.40 -10.65 0.73
N ARG A 63 -10.40 -11.13 -0.50
CA ARG A 63 -10.54 -12.57 -0.80
C ARG A 63 -9.42 -13.39 -0.17
N TYR A 64 -8.18 -12.91 -0.26
CA TYR A 64 -7.03 -13.52 0.37
C TYR A 64 -7.20 -13.62 1.90
N LEU A 65 -7.57 -12.52 2.56
CA LEU A 65 -7.78 -12.51 4.02
C LEU A 65 -8.93 -13.45 4.45
N ARG A 66 -10.02 -13.51 3.67
CA ARG A 66 -11.11 -14.47 3.92
C ARG A 66 -10.64 -15.92 3.74
N SER A 67 -9.77 -16.21 2.77
CA SER A 67 -9.20 -17.54 2.61
C SER A 67 -8.29 -17.92 3.78
N LEU A 68 -7.52 -16.96 4.33
CA LEU A 68 -6.69 -17.20 5.51
C LEU A 68 -7.56 -17.55 6.73
N LEU A 69 -8.64 -16.78 6.93
CA LEU A 69 -9.58 -17.02 8.01
C LEU A 69 -10.25 -18.40 7.90
N ALA A 70 -10.53 -18.87 6.68
CA ALA A 70 -11.13 -20.18 6.45
C ALA A 70 -10.21 -21.34 6.86
N MET A 71 -8.89 -21.14 6.97
CA MET A 71 -7.95 -22.16 7.42
C MET A 71 -7.95 -22.35 8.95
N VAL A 72 -8.48 -21.40 9.72
CA VAL A 72 -8.54 -21.48 11.18
C VAL A 72 -9.28 -22.76 11.59
N GLY A 73 -8.65 -23.54 12.48
CA GLY A 73 -9.21 -24.79 12.99
C GLY A 73 -9.13 -25.97 12.01
N HIS A 74 -8.50 -25.82 10.85
CA HIS A 74 -8.31 -26.90 9.88
C HIS A 74 -6.84 -27.32 9.73
N PRO A 75 -6.57 -28.60 9.43
CA PRO A 75 -5.23 -29.03 9.03
C PRO A 75 -4.89 -28.45 7.65
N VAL A 76 -3.66 -27.99 7.51
CA VAL A 76 -3.12 -27.41 6.27
C VAL A 76 -1.87 -28.19 5.88
N SER A 77 -1.74 -28.46 4.59
CA SER A 77 -0.57 -29.12 4.01
C SER A 77 0.33 -28.11 3.29
N PHE A 78 1.62 -28.22 3.51
CA PHE A 78 2.63 -27.38 2.90
C PHE A 78 3.57 -28.24 2.05
N THR A 79 3.95 -27.70 0.89
CA THR A 79 5.06 -28.21 0.10
C THR A 79 6.25 -27.31 0.36
N LEU A 80 7.26 -27.84 1.05
CA LEU A 80 8.50 -27.15 1.38
C LEU A 80 9.55 -27.39 0.29
N HIS A 81 10.74 -26.81 0.52
CA HIS A 81 11.91 -27.05 -0.31
C HIS A 81 12.24 -28.55 -0.41
N GLU A 82 12.92 -28.96 -1.49
CA GLU A 82 13.19 -30.37 -1.84
C GLU A 82 11.95 -31.26 -2.00
N GLY A 83 10.76 -30.67 -2.20
CA GLY A 83 9.52 -31.43 -2.35
C GLY A 83 9.09 -32.14 -1.06
N VAL A 84 9.52 -31.65 0.11
CA VAL A 84 9.08 -32.19 1.40
C VAL A 84 7.64 -31.77 1.65
N HIS A 85 6.78 -32.75 1.92
CA HIS A 85 5.37 -32.52 2.23
C HIS A 85 5.17 -32.64 3.73
N VAL A 86 4.55 -31.62 4.32
CA VAL A 86 4.23 -31.59 5.75
C VAL A 86 2.77 -31.20 5.94
N THR A 87 2.17 -31.65 7.03
CA THR A 87 0.80 -31.28 7.42
C THR A 87 0.80 -30.80 8.85
N ALA A 88 0.08 -29.74 9.15
CA ALA A 88 0.01 -29.18 10.49
C ALA A 88 -1.36 -28.56 10.76
N GLN A 89 -1.69 -28.36 12.03
CA GLN A 89 -2.87 -27.62 12.44
C GLN A 89 -2.60 -26.12 12.29
N PHE A 90 -3.40 -25.43 11.48
CA PHE A 90 -3.21 -23.99 11.30
C PHE A 90 -3.62 -23.22 12.55
N GLY A 91 -2.71 -22.36 13.05
CA GLY A 91 -2.97 -21.43 14.14
C GLY A 91 -3.15 -20.00 13.64
N ALA A 92 -2.10 -19.41 13.09
CA ALA A 92 -2.10 -18.02 12.64
C ALA A 92 -1.13 -17.79 11.46
N THR A 93 -1.21 -16.61 10.85
CA THR A 93 -0.26 -16.17 9.82
C THR A 93 0.01 -14.68 9.92
N ASP A 94 1.24 -14.29 9.62
CA ASP A 94 1.63 -12.89 9.47
C ASP A 94 0.95 -12.29 8.22
N LEU A 95 0.46 -11.06 8.32
CA LEU A 95 -0.30 -10.44 7.22
C LEU A 95 0.58 -9.84 6.11
N ASP A 96 1.82 -9.51 6.44
CA ASP A 96 2.75 -8.80 5.56
C ASP A 96 3.70 -9.75 4.82
N VAL A 97 4.15 -10.79 5.52
CA VAL A 97 5.00 -11.88 5.00
C VAL A 97 4.30 -13.16 5.37
N ALA A 98 4.00 -14.06 4.43
CA ALA A 98 3.17 -15.24 4.67
C ALA A 98 3.90 -16.33 5.49
N ASN A 99 4.27 -16.01 6.73
CA ASN A 99 4.77 -16.95 7.72
C ASN A 99 3.57 -17.64 8.39
N PHE A 100 3.70 -18.93 8.68
CA PHE A 100 2.63 -19.74 9.25
C PHE A 100 3.01 -20.23 10.65
N TYR A 101 2.19 -19.88 11.62
CA TYR A 101 2.26 -20.41 12.98
C TYR A 101 1.31 -21.60 13.04
N VAL A 102 1.88 -22.78 13.27
CA VAL A 102 1.18 -24.06 13.23
C VAL A 102 1.47 -24.87 14.48
N SER A 103 0.65 -25.87 14.76
CA SER A 103 0.93 -26.87 15.79
C SER A 103 0.80 -28.27 15.22
N GLN A 104 1.37 -29.27 15.91
CA GLN A 104 1.35 -30.67 15.48
C GLN A 104 1.88 -30.85 14.05
N LEU A 105 3.01 -30.22 13.74
CA LEU A 105 3.64 -30.29 12.43
C LEU A 105 4.17 -31.70 12.18
N GLN A 106 3.49 -32.44 11.31
CA GLN A 106 3.87 -33.75 10.84
C GLN A 106 4.94 -33.62 9.77
N THR A 107 6.17 -34.02 10.10
CA THR A 107 7.30 -34.11 9.16
C THR A 107 7.59 -35.58 8.83
N PRO A 108 8.42 -35.87 7.82
CA PRO A 108 8.85 -37.25 7.53
C PRO A 108 9.61 -37.93 8.67
N ILE A 109 10.22 -37.16 9.58
CA ILE A 109 11.07 -37.68 10.66
C ILE A 109 10.29 -37.80 11.98
N GLY A 110 9.19 -37.05 12.13
CA GLY A 110 8.39 -37.07 13.35
C GLY A 110 7.42 -35.89 13.46
N VAL A 111 6.85 -35.73 14.65
CA VAL A 111 5.90 -34.66 14.95
C VAL A 111 6.58 -33.60 15.80
N GLN A 112 6.47 -32.34 15.38
CA GLN A 112 6.85 -31.17 16.16
C GLN A 112 5.59 -30.53 16.75
N ALA A 113 5.59 -30.32 18.07
CA ALA A 113 4.40 -29.88 18.79
C ALA A 113 3.97 -28.45 18.40
N GLU A 114 4.93 -27.53 18.26
CA GLU A 114 4.78 -26.12 17.87
C GLU A 114 5.89 -25.73 16.89
#